data_AF-A0A7L3HLA8-F1
#
_entry.id   AF-A0A7L3HLA8-F1
#
_cell.length_a   1.000
_cell.length_b   1.000
_cell.length_c   1.000
_cell.angle_alpha   90.00
_cell.angle_beta   90.00
_cell.angle_gamma   90.00
#
_symmetry.space_group_name_H-M   'P 1'
#
loop_
_entity.id
_entity.type
_entity.pdbx_description
1 polymer ?
#
loop_
_entity_poly.entity_id
_entity_poly.type
_entity_poly.pdbx_seq_one_letter_code
_entity_poly.pdbx_strand_id
1 'polypeptide(L)' 'MKMYSVPYTQEDLKKEFQAFFHFSFEQGSFLERFVKAYQGIKRITNFGVSGCGHLLQNKELIRYLEENKF' A
#
# COMPACT_ATOMS: atom_id res chain seq x y z
N MET A 1 -9.95 -13.18 12.88
CA MET A 1 -9.88 -12.41 11.62
C MET A 1 -9.08 -13.26 10.63
N LYS A 2 -9.64 -13.61 9.47
CA LYS A 2 -8.90 -14.38 8.45
C LYS A 2 -7.91 -13.45 7.73
N MET A 3 -6.70 -13.94 7.46
CA MET A 3 -5.70 -13.21 6.68
C MET A 3 -5.63 -13.81 5.28
N TYR A 4 -5.54 -12.93 4.28
CA TYR A 4 -5.46 -13.29 2.87
C TYR A 4 -4.20 -12.68 2.27
N SER A 5 -3.57 -13.40 1.34
CA SER A 5 -2.37 -12.94 0.67
C SER A 5 -2.68 -11.81 -0.32
N VAL A 6 -1.67 -10.97 -0.52
CA VAL A 6 -1.66 -9.85 -1.47
C VAL A 6 -0.41 -9.99 -2.35
N PRO A 7 -0.37 -9.34 -3.54
CA PRO A 7 0.71 -9.54 -4.51
C PRO A 7 1.96 -8.71 -4.17
N TYR A 8 2.33 -8.64 -2.89
CA TYR A 8 3.53 -7.96 -2.40
C TYR A 8 3.89 -8.48 -1.01
N THR A 9 5.16 -8.33 -0.64
CA THR A 9 5.66 -8.70 0.69
C THR A 9 5.55 -7.55 1.69
N GLN A 10 5.70 -7.84 2.97
CA GLN A 10 5.77 -6.81 3.99
C GLN A 10 7.03 -5.96 3.83
N GLU A 11 8.12 -6.57 3.36
CA GLU A 11 9.40 -5.94 3.07
C GLU A 11 9.29 -4.91 1.95
N ASP A 12 8.54 -5.23 0.88
CA ASP A 12 8.28 -4.29 -0.22
C ASP A 12 7.58 -3.02 0.28
N LEU A 13 6.54 -3.21 1.10
CA LEU A 13 5.79 -2.11 1.68
C LEU A 13 6.66 -1.28 2.63
N LYS A 14 7.41 -1.96 3.51
CA LYS A 14 8.33 -1.33 4.47
C LYS A 14 9.37 -0.47 3.76
N LYS A 15 9.94 -0.97 2.66
CA LYS A 15 10.94 -0.24 1.87
C LYS A 15 10.38 1.06 1.31
N GLU A 16 9.17 1.04 0.72
CA GLU A 16 8.57 2.27 0.19
C GLU A 16 8.18 3.25 1.31
N PHE A 17 7.71 2.77 2.47
CA PHE A 17 7.47 3.65 3.62
C PHE A 17 8.76 4.28 4.16
N GLN A 18 9.84 3.50 4.29
CA GLN A 18 11.13 4.00 4.74
C GLN A 18 11.67 5.07 3.79
N ALA A 19 11.60 4.82 2.47
CA ALA A 19 11.94 5.83 1.48
C ALA A 19 11.06 7.08 1.64
N PHE A 20 9.75 6.89 1.82
CA PHE A 20 8.80 7.98 2.02
C PHE A 20 9.15 8.89 3.19
N PHE A 21 9.40 8.30 4.36
CA PHE A 21 9.81 9.08 5.52
C PHE A 21 11.17 9.73 5.30
N HIS A 22 12.15 9.01 4.73
CA HIS A 22 13.50 9.54 4.52
C HIS A 22 13.49 10.85 3.72
N PHE A 23 12.93 10.86 2.50
CA PHE A 23 12.93 12.08 1.69
C PHE A 23 11.98 13.15 2.23
N SER A 24 10.98 12.79 3.05
CA SER A 24 10.04 13.76 3.62
C SER A 24 10.73 14.64 4.66
N PHE A 25 11.79 14.13 5.31
CA PHE A 25 12.58 14.85 6.32
C PHE A 25 14.01 15.17 5.87
N GLU A 26 14.38 14.79 4.64
CA GLU A 26 15.67 15.13 4.05
C GLU A 26 15.83 16.67 3.93
N GLN A 27 17.05 17.16 4.13
CA GLN A 27 17.37 18.57 3.90
C GLN A 27 17.36 18.86 2.39
N GLY A 28 16.87 20.02 1.99
CA GLY A 28 16.78 20.38 0.57
C GLY A 28 15.66 21.38 0.31
N SER A 29 15.43 21.69 -0.97
CA SER A 29 14.34 22.59 -1.34
C SER A 29 12.97 21.98 -1.03
N PHE A 30 12.01 22.81 -0.63
CA PHE A 30 10.65 22.34 -0.37
C PHE A 30 10.03 21.66 -1.60
N LEU A 31 10.27 22.21 -2.80
CA LEU A 31 9.72 21.67 -4.04
C LEU A 31 10.25 20.26 -4.32
N GLU A 32 11.54 20.03 -4.13
CA GLU A 32 12.15 18.71 -4.29
C GLU A 32 11.55 17.68 -3.33
N ARG A 33 11.45 18.04 -2.05
CA ARG A 33 10.82 17.19 -1.02
C ARG A 33 9.37 16.87 -1.37
N PHE A 34 8.61 17.86 -1.82
CA PHE A 34 7.22 17.69 -2.22
C PHE A 34 7.07 16.73 -3.41
N VAL A 35 7.90 16.87 -4.44
CA VAL A 35 7.88 15.97 -5.61
C VAL A 35 8.23 14.53 -5.20
N LYS A 36 9.27 14.34 -4.38
CA LYS A 36 9.64 13.01 -3.84
C LYS A 36 8.47 12.41 -3.05
N ALA A 37 7.82 13.21 -2.18
CA ALA A 37 6.66 12.78 -1.39
C ALA A 37 5.45 12.38 -2.24
N TYR A 38 5.11 13.18 -3.23
CA TYR A 38 4.04 12.83 -4.16
C TYR A 38 4.32 11.48 -4.87
N GLN A 39 5.55 11.26 -5.33
CA GLN A 39 5.93 9.99 -5.97
C GLN A 39 5.86 8.81 -5.01
N GLY A 40 6.32 8.95 -3.76
CA GLY A 40 6.24 7.89 -2.76
C GLY A 40 4.80 7.55 -2.37
N ILE A 41 3.94 8.56 -2.19
CA ILE A 41 2.50 8.34 -1.94
C ILE A 41 1.89 7.54 -3.08
N LYS A 42 2.18 7.90 -4.34
CA LYS A 42 1.67 7.16 -5.51
C LYS A 42 2.07 5.68 -5.48
N ARG A 43 3.30 5.35 -5.09
CA ARG A 43 3.77 3.96 -4.97
C ARG A 43 3.09 3.23 -3.82
N ILE A 44 2.96 3.86 -2.65
CA ILE A 44 2.30 3.28 -1.47
C ILE A 44 0.81 3.00 -1.79
N THR A 45 0.10 3.97 -2.38
CA THR A 45 -1.29 3.79 -2.77
C THR A 45 -1.45 2.66 -3.81
N ASN A 46 -0.47 2.47 -4.69
CA ASN A 46 -0.51 1.38 -5.67
C ASN A 46 -0.52 -0.01 -5.00
N PHE A 47 0.17 -0.21 -3.86
CA PHE A 47 0.04 -1.45 -3.09
C PHE A 47 -1.38 -1.64 -2.54
N GLY A 48 -1.99 -0.59 -1.99
CA GLY A 48 -3.36 -0.65 -1.51
C GLY A 48 -4.34 -1.03 -2.62
N VAL A 49 -4.27 -0.36 -3.77
CA VAL A 49 -5.14 -0.61 -4.92
C VAL A 49 -4.92 -2.01 -5.50
N SER A 50 -3.67 -2.45 -5.67
CA SER A 50 -3.35 -3.78 -6.20
C SER A 50 -3.76 -4.89 -5.22
N GLY A 51 -3.56 -4.68 -3.92
CA GLY A 51 -4.01 -5.56 -2.86
C GLY A 51 -5.53 -5.70 -2.86
N CYS A 52 -6.28 -4.59 -2.89
CA CYS A 52 -7.74 -4.62 -3.01
C CYS A 52 -8.20 -5.34 -4.28
N GLY A 53 -7.58 -5.05 -5.44
CA GLY A 53 -7.90 -5.74 -6.70
C GLY A 53 -7.71 -7.26 -6.61
N HIS A 54 -6.61 -7.71 -6.01
CA HIS A 54 -6.34 -9.13 -5.79
C HIS A 54 -7.34 -9.78 -4.83
N LEU A 55 -7.67 -9.10 -3.72
CA LEU A 55 -8.63 -9.58 -2.73
C LEU A 55 -10.05 -9.68 -3.31
N LEU A 56 -10.47 -8.72 -4.13
CA LEU A 56 -11.78 -8.75 -4.80
C LEU A 56 -11.94 -9.93 -5.76
N GLN A 57 -10.83 -10.47 -6.30
CA GLN A 57 -10.85 -11.67 -7.15
C GLN A 57 -10.94 -12.98 -6.34
N ASN A 58 -10.71 -12.94 -5.02
CA ASN A 58 -10.77 -14.11 -4.17
C ASN A 58 -12.22 -14.45 -3.78
N LYS A 59 -12.81 -15.42 -4.49
CA LYS A 59 -14.20 -15.86 -4.27
C LYS A 59 -14.47 -16.41 -2.86
N GLU A 60 -13.47 -17.03 -2.22
CA GLU A 60 -13.63 -17.52 -0.85
C GLU A 60 -13.75 -16.36 0.13
N LEU A 61 -12.92 -15.33 -0.03
CA LEU A 61 -13.00 -14.11 0.77
C LEU A 61 -14.35 -13.41 0.57
N ILE A 62 -14.79 -13.21 -0.68
CA ILE A 62 -16.07 -12.56 -0.96
C ILE A 62 -17.23 -13.30 -0.29
N ARG A 63 -17.30 -14.63 -0.46
CA ARG A 63 -18.31 -15.44 0.21
C ARG A 63 -18.24 -15.35 1.73
N TYR A 64 -17.03 -15.39 2.30
CA TYR A 64 -16.84 -15.23 3.75
C TYR A 64 -17.38 -13.88 4.25
N LEU A 65 -17.11 -12.78 3.52
CA LEU A 65 -17.61 -11.45 3.87
C LEU A 65 -19.16 -11.40 3.80
N GLU A 66 -19.76 -11.98 2.76
CA GLU A 66 -21.22 -12.07 2.60
C GLU A 66 -21.88 -12.87 3.74
N GLU A 67 -21.34 -14.03 4.08
CA GLU A 67 -21.85 -14.90 5.15
C GLU A 67 -21.76 -14.24 6.53
N ASN A 68 -20.70 -13.45 6.78
CA ASN A 68 -20.47 -12.80 8.07
C ASN A 68 -21.12 -11.42 8.17
N LYS A 69 -21.80 -10.93 7.12
CA LYS A 69 -22.44 -9.60 7.05
C LYS A 69 -21.49 -8.47 7.47
N PHE A 70 -20.26 -8.54 6.98
CA PHE A 70 -19.24 -7.50 7.18
C PHE A 70 -19.59 -6.21 6.43
#